data_AF-A0A2V5XG05-F1
#
_entry.id   AF-A0A2V5XG05-F1
#
_cell.length_a   1.000
_cell.length_b   1.000
_cell.length_c   1.000
_cell.angle_alpha   90.00
_cell.angle_beta   90.00
_cell.angle_gamma   90.00
#
_symmetry.space_group_name_H-M   'P 1'
#
loop_
_entity.id
_entity.type
_entity.pdbx_description
1 polymer ?
#
loop_
_entity_poly.entity_id
_entity_poly.type
_entity_poly.pdbx_seq_one_letter_code
_entity_poly.pdbx_strand_id
1 'polypeptide(L)'
;IFILIQNLEGMFYAPRIVGKSVGLHPMTVIVSIFVWGLLIGGLLGPILAVPLTATIKVLLTRYVWGPSVRERARDQVASVPVVRAAEQA
;
A
#
# COMPACT_ATOMS: atom_id res chain seq x y z
N ILE A 1 -18.75 7.69 27.24
CA ILE A 1 -18.49 6.26 26.91
C ILE A 1 -18.36 6.07 25.40
N PHE A 2 -19.36 6.42 24.57
CA PHE A 2 -19.30 6.28 23.11
C PHE A 2 -18.09 6.96 22.44
N ILE A 3 -17.80 8.23 22.79
CA ILE A 3 -16.63 8.95 22.24
C ILE A 3 -15.31 8.25 22.62
N LEU A 4 -15.23 7.66 23.82
CA LEU A 4 -14.03 6.99 24.29
C LEU A 4 -13.76 5.70 23.49
N ILE A 5 -14.83 4.93 23.21
CA ILE A 5 -14.77 3.70 22.41
C ILE A 5 -14.41 4.03 20.96
N GLN A 6 -15.05 5.04 20.34
CA GLN A 6 -14.74 5.46 18.97
C GLN A 6 -13.28 5.91 18.79
N ASN A 7 -12.72 6.62 19.77
CA ASN A 7 -11.30 7.00 19.73
C ASN A 7 -10.38 5.78 19.87
N LEU A 8 -10.73 4.82 20.73
CA LEU A 8 -9.98 3.58 20.91
C LEU A 8 -10.02 2.70 19.65
N GLU A 9 -11.20 2.55 19.04
CA GLU A 9 -11.36 1.83 17.77
C GLU A 9 -10.63 2.53 16.61
N GLY A 10 -10.77 3.85 16.50
CA GLY A 10 -10.14 4.64 15.44
C GLY A 10 -8.61 4.67 15.52
N MET A 11 -8.04 4.72 16.73
CA MET A 11 -6.58 4.77 16.91
C MET A 11 -5.89 3.40 16.92
N PHE A 12 -6.55 2.33 17.39
CA PHE A 12 -5.90 1.03 17.55
C PHE A 12 -6.46 -0.06 16.64
N TYR A 13 -7.78 -0.16 16.48
CA TYR A 13 -8.38 -1.23 15.69
C TYR A 13 -8.33 -0.94 14.19
N ALA A 14 -8.68 0.28 13.78
CA ALA A 14 -8.64 0.71 12.39
C ALA A 14 -7.24 0.52 11.75
N PRO A 15 -6.12 0.98 12.34
CA PRO A 15 -4.80 0.72 11.77
C PRO A 15 -4.31 -0.70 11.97
N ARG A 16 -4.91 -1.55 12.82
CA ARG A 16 -4.52 -2.97 12.86
C ARG A 16 -5.18 -3.77 11.74
N ILE A 17 -6.42 -3.40 11.40
CA ILE A 17 -7.21 -4.01 10.33
C ILE A 17 -6.78 -3.47 8.95
N VAL A 18 -6.45 -2.17 8.88
CA VAL A 18 -6.10 -1.42 7.65
C VAL A 18 -4.57 -1.15 7.57
N GLY A 19 -3.78 -1.76 8.46
CA GLY A 19 -2.40 -1.35 8.80
C GLY A 19 -1.31 -1.39 7.74
N LYS A 20 -1.60 -1.84 6.54
CA LYS A 20 -0.64 -1.86 5.42
C LYS A 20 -1.17 -1.15 4.17
N SER A 21 -2.33 -0.51 4.25
CA SER A 21 -3.26 -0.41 3.11
C SER A 21 -2.87 0.48 1.94
N VAL A 22 -1.72 1.14 1.93
CA VAL A 22 -1.23 1.81 0.71
C VAL A 22 0.29 1.72 0.51
N GLY A 23 1.05 1.39 1.55
CA GLY A 23 2.51 1.40 1.53
C GLY A 23 3.10 2.72 1.00
N LEU A 24 2.35 3.82 1.07
CA LEU A 24 2.79 5.15 0.66
C LEU A 24 3.61 5.73 1.80
N HIS A 25 4.85 6.12 1.49
CA HIS A 25 5.69 6.80 2.47
C HIS A 25 5.02 8.14 2.84
N PRO A 26 5.03 8.57 4.13
CA PRO A 26 4.37 9.81 4.56
C PRO A 26 4.77 11.04 3.74
N MET A 27 6.04 11.12 3.32
CA MET A 27 6.48 12.21 2.42
C MET A 27 5.78 12.18 1.06
N THR A 28 5.48 11.02 0.50
CA THR A 28 4.78 10.91 -0.78
C THR A 28 3.37 11.49 -0.68
N VAL A 29 2.71 11.32 0.47
CA VAL A 29 1.39 11.90 0.74
C VAL A 29 1.46 13.42 0.81
N ILE A 30 2.45 13.97 1.53
CA ILE A 30 2.65 15.41 1.64
C ILE A 30 2.91 16.03 0.26
N VAL A 31 3.87 15.48 -0.50
CA VAL A 31 4.20 15.95 -1.85
C VAL A 31 2.99 15.86 -2.77
N SER A 32 2.26 14.75 -2.71
CA SER A 32 1.03 14.56 -3.45
C SER A 32 0.00 15.66 -3.19
N ILE A 33 -0.26 16.00 -1.92
CA ILE A 33 -1.21 17.06 -1.56
C ILE A 33 -0.82 18.41 -2.19
N PHE A 34 0.47 18.76 -2.19
CA PHE A 34 0.95 19.97 -2.84
C PHE A 34 0.80 19.92 -4.36
N VAL A 35 1.23 18.83 -5.00
CA VAL A 35 1.16 18.65 -6.45
C VAL A 35 -0.29 18.70 -6.94
N TRP A 36 -1.18 17.89 -6.35
CA TRP A 36 -2.59 17.85 -6.73
C TRP A 36 -3.35 19.10 -6.32
N GLY A 37 -2.97 19.72 -5.20
CA GLY A 37 -3.51 21.01 -4.75
C GLY A 37 -3.23 22.13 -5.77
N LEU A 38 -2.04 22.14 -6.37
CA LEU A 38 -1.68 23.10 -7.42
C LEU A 38 -2.30 22.75 -8.77
N LEU A 39 -2.40 21.46 -9.12
CA LEU A 39 -2.93 21.00 -10.41
C LEU A 39 -4.45 21.17 -10.55
N ILE A 40 -5.21 20.71 -9.55
CA ILE A 40 -6.68 20.73 -9.56
C ILE A 40 -7.19 22.06 -9.00
N GLY A 41 -6.42 22.70 -8.11
CA GLY A 41 -6.81 23.93 -7.43
C GLY A 41 -7.83 23.70 -6.31
N GLY A 42 -7.89 24.66 -5.39
CA GLY A 42 -8.88 24.69 -4.31
C GLY A 42 -8.82 23.48 -3.37
N LEU A 43 -9.94 23.21 -2.69
CA LEU A 43 -10.04 22.14 -1.69
C LEU A 43 -10.08 20.73 -2.31
N LEU A 44 -10.47 20.62 -3.58
CA LEU A 44 -10.61 19.33 -4.27
C LEU A 44 -9.26 18.66 -4.51
N GLY A 45 -8.21 19.44 -4.82
CA GLY A 45 -6.86 18.92 -5.07
C GLY A 45 -6.32 18.09 -3.89
N PRO A 46 -6.23 18.64 -2.67
CA PRO A 46 -5.79 17.92 -1.48
C PRO A 46 -6.66 16.70 -1.13
N ILE A 47 -8.00 16.81 -1.28
CA ILE A 47 -8.93 15.72 -0.99
C ILE A 47 -8.69 14.52 -1.92
N LEU A 48 -8.46 14.78 -3.21
CA LEU A 48 -8.24 13.74 -4.21
C LEU A 48 -6.77 13.29 -4.32
N ALA A 49 -5.83 14.02 -3.72
CA ALA A 49 -4.40 13.77 -3.85
C ALA A 49 -4.00 12.33 -3.49
N VAL A 50 -4.43 11.88 -2.30
CA VAL A 50 -4.11 10.56 -1.75
C VAL A 50 -4.66 9.42 -2.62
N PRO A 51 -5.98 9.35 -2.94
CA PRO A 51 -6.51 8.27 -3.75
C PRO A 51 -5.93 8.26 -5.18
N LEU A 52 -5.70 9.43 -5.79
CA LEU A 52 -5.10 9.50 -7.14
C LEU A 52 -3.66 8.98 -7.13
N THR A 53 -2.87 9.37 -6.14
CA THR A 53 -1.47 8.95 -6.03
C THR A 53 -1.35 7.47 -5.70
N ALA A 54 -2.21 6.94 -4.83
CA ALA A 54 -2.29 5.50 -4.57
C ALA A 54 -2.64 4.72 -5.84
N THR A 55 -3.61 5.21 -6.62
CA THR A 55 -4.03 4.59 -7.88
C THR A 55 -2.88 4.55 -8.88
N ILE A 56 -2.20 5.67 -9.11
CA ILE A 56 -1.06 5.76 -10.03
C ILE A 56 0.06 4.82 -9.57
N LYS A 57 0.39 4.80 -8.28
CA LYS A 57 1.41 3.91 -7.73
C LYS A 57 1.09 2.44 -8.01
N VAL A 58 -0.16 2.01 -7.79
CA VAL A 58 -0.60 0.64 -8.03
C VAL A 58 -0.54 0.31 -9.53
N LEU A 59 -0.99 1.24 -10.38
CA LEU A 59 -0.98 1.07 -11.82
C LEU A 59 0.45 0.94 -12.37
N LEU A 60 1.36 1.80 -11.93
CA LEU A 60 2.79 1.73 -12.25
C LEU A 60 3.40 0.42 -11.75
N THR A 61 3.12 0.03 -10.51
CA THR A 61 3.64 -1.22 -9.94
C THR A 61 3.16 -2.44 -10.72
N ARG A 62 1.90 -2.44 -11.16
CA ARG A 62 1.32 -3.58 -11.87
C ARG A 62 1.71 -3.63 -13.35
N TYR A 63 1.76 -2.48 -14.01
CA TYR A 63 2.00 -2.41 -15.46
C TYR A 63 3.49 -2.32 -15.81
N VAL A 64 4.29 -1.60 -15.02
CA VAL A 64 5.74 -1.42 -15.27
C VAL A 64 6.57 -2.51 -14.56
N TRP A 65 6.18 -2.92 -13.35
CA TRP A 65 6.90 -3.92 -12.55
C TRP A 65 6.30 -5.34 -12.58
N GLY A 66 5.33 -5.59 -13.44
CA GLY A 66 4.61 -6.87 -13.58
C GLY A 66 5.47 -8.16 -13.67
N PRO A 67 6.70 -8.16 -14.23
CA PRO A 67 7.49 -9.40 -14.33
C PRO A 67 8.23 -9.81 -13.05
N SER A 68 8.69 -8.87 -12.22
CA SER A 68 9.76 -9.14 -11.23
C SER A 68 9.28 -9.48 -9.81
N VAL A 69 7.99 -9.29 -9.51
CA VAL A 69 7.42 -9.70 -8.20
C VAL A 69 7.24 -11.22 -8.12
N ARG A 70 7.03 -11.88 -9.26
CA ARG A 70 6.91 -13.35 -9.33
C ARG A 70 8.24 -14.06 -9.10
N GLU A 71 9.35 -13.48 -9.53
CA GLU A 71 10.70 -14.05 -9.38
C GLU A 71 11.07 -14.25 -7.90
N ARG A 72 10.91 -13.20 -7.08
CA ARG A 72 11.27 -13.24 -5.64
C ARG A 72 10.44 -14.25 -4.83
N ALA A 73 9.18 -14.44 -5.22
CA ALA A 73 8.33 -15.44 -4.60
C ALA A 73 8.76 -16.87 -4.99
N ARG A 74 9.21 -17.07 -6.24
CA ARG A 74 9.69 -18.36 -6.75
C ARG A 74 10.99 -18.78 -6.05
N ASP A 75 11.93 -17.85 -5.89
CA ASP A 75 13.21 -18.10 -5.21
C ASP A 75 13.02 -18.45 -3.74
N GLN A 76 12.06 -17.78 -3.08
CA GLN A 76 11.74 -18.05 -1.68
C GLN A 76 11.07 -19.42 -1.51
N VAL A 77 10.18 -19.82 -2.42
CA VAL A 77 9.54 -21.15 -2.41
C VAL A 77 10.55 -22.26 -2.74
N ALA A 78 11.51 -22.03 -3.64
CA ALA A 78 12.57 -22.98 -3.97
C ALA A 78 13.51 -23.27 -2.79
N SER A 79 13.66 -22.32 -1.86
CA SER A 79 14.46 -22.51 -0.65
C SER A 79 13.78 -23.39 0.41
N VAL A 80 12.48 -23.65 0.29
CA VAL A 80 11.71 -24.41 1.29
C VAL A 80 12.10 -25.90 1.23
N PRO A 81 12.54 -26.49 2.36
CA PRO A 81 13.08 -27.86 2.40
C PRO A 81 12.08 -28.94 1.97
N VAL A 82 10.77 -28.68 2.05
CA VAL A 82 9.72 -29.64 1.66
C VAL A 82 9.64 -29.86 0.14
N VAL A 83 10.02 -28.89 -0.69
CA VAL A 83 10.00 -29.03 -2.16
C VAL A 83 11.12 -29.97 -2.61
N ARG A 84 12.31 -29.82 -2.01
CA ARG A 84 13.46 -30.70 -2.28
C ARG A 84 13.22 -32.14 -1.86
N ALA A 85 12.45 -32.38 -0.81
CA ALA A 85 12.09 -33.73 -0.37
C ALA A 85 11.10 -34.43 -1.33
N ALA A 86 10.25 -33.67 -2.02
CA ALA A 86 9.29 -34.22 -3.00
C ALA A 86 9.93 -34.49 -4.37
N GLU A 87 11.01 -33.79 -4.71
CA GLU A 87 11.76 -33.98 -5.97
C GLU A 87 12.73 -35.17 -5.90
N GLN A 88 13.06 -35.64 -4.69
CA GLN A 88 13.98 -36.74 -4.41
C GLN A 88 13.28 -38.08 -4.13
N ALA A 89 11.94 -38.14 -4.21
CA ALA A 89 11.13 -39.33 -4.02
C ALA A 89 10.54 -39.83 -5.35
#